data_AF-G3I378-F1
#
_entry.id   AF-G3I378-F1
#
_cell.length_a   1.000
_cell.length_b   1.000
_cell.length_c   1.000
_cell.angle_alpha   90.00
_cell.angle_beta   90.00
_cell.angle_gamma   90.00
#
_symmetry.space_group_name_H-M   'P 1'
#
loop_
_entity.id
_entity.type
_entity.pdbx_description
1 polymer ?
#
loop_
_entity_poly.entity_id
_entity_poly.type
_entity_poly.pdbx_seq_one_letter_code
_entity_poly.pdbx_strand_id
1 'polypeptide(L)'
;MDLTSVLSLETWVLLAISLVLLYRQQTTKAILAYISLLFIYMLYILLISSLMIHSDFPEIFFLLSALSDMEIIAQSIIFISAGYDSTSSTLDFALYLLATHPDVQKKLQEEIDVTLPNKVTGWCLEFSKENKGSIDPYVYLPFGNGPKNCIGMRVALMNMKLALTKVLQNFTFQPCKETQVRGKLSL
;
A
#
# COMPACT_ATOMS: atom_id res chain seq x y z
N MET A 1 2.08 26.70 -6.69
CA MET A 1 3.45 26.14 -6.64
C MET A 1 3.99 26.23 -8.06
N ASP A 2 5.01 27.04 -8.32
CA ASP A 2 5.45 27.35 -9.69
C ASP A 2 5.92 26.08 -10.40
N LEU A 3 5.35 25.80 -11.57
CA LEU A 3 5.64 24.61 -12.39
C LEU A 3 7.14 24.48 -12.73
N THR A 4 7.85 25.62 -12.74
CA THR A 4 9.31 25.71 -12.89
C THR A 4 10.07 25.02 -11.76
N SER A 5 9.53 24.98 -10.54
CA SER A 5 10.15 24.36 -9.37
C SER A 5 10.03 22.83 -9.37
N VAL A 6 8.90 22.28 -9.81
CA VAL A 6 8.66 20.83 -9.84
C VAL A 6 9.44 20.18 -10.98
N LEU A 7 9.44 20.80 -12.16
CA LEU A 7 10.26 20.35 -13.29
C LEU A 7 11.76 20.46 -12.98
N SER A 8 12.19 21.39 -12.12
CA SER A 8 13.59 21.50 -11.73
C SER A 8 14.05 20.27 -10.95
N LEU A 9 13.29 19.78 -9.97
CA LEU A 9 13.78 18.72 -9.08
C LEU A 9 13.91 17.38 -9.82
N GLU A 10 12.92 17.02 -10.65
CA GLU A 10 12.97 15.79 -11.45
C GLU A 10 14.07 15.84 -12.51
N THR A 11 14.27 17.00 -13.16
CA THR A 11 15.35 17.16 -14.13
C THR A 11 16.73 17.15 -13.50
N TRP A 12 16.93 17.77 -12.33
CA TRP A 12 18.20 17.73 -11.60
C TRP A 12 18.53 16.33 -11.08
N VAL A 13 17.54 15.54 -10.65
CA VAL A 13 17.74 14.15 -10.21
C VAL A 13 18.12 13.24 -11.38
N LEU A 14 17.44 13.36 -12.53
CA LEU A 14 17.79 12.58 -13.74
C LEU A 14 19.17 12.99 -14.30
N LEU A 15 19.53 14.28 -14.21
CA LEU A 15 20.86 14.78 -14.54
C LEU A 15 21.94 14.22 -13.60
N ALA A 16 21.65 14.10 -12.31
CA ALA A 16 22.59 13.52 -11.34
C ALA A 16 22.81 12.02 -11.58
N ILE A 17 21.74 11.25 -11.81
CA ILE A 17 21.81 9.80 -12.06
C ILE A 17 22.60 9.50 -13.35
N SER A 18 22.32 10.23 -14.42
CA SER A 18 23.00 10.08 -15.70
C SER A 18 24.49 10.46 -15.65
N LEU A 19 24.87 11.51 -14.92
CA LEU A 19 26.28 11.87 -14.70
C LEU A 19 27.04 10.78 -13.92
N VAL A 20 26.40 10.15 -12.93
CA VAL A 20 26.96 9.00 -12.19
C VAL A 20 27.12 7.78 -13.10
N LEU A 21 26.15 7.51 -13.98
CA LEU A 21 26.23 6.41 -14.96
C LEU A 21 27.34 6.65 -15.99
N LEU A 22 27.54 7.90 -16.44
CA LEU A 22 28.62 8.27 -17.34
C LEU A 22 30.00 8.21 -16.69
N TYR A 23 30.11 8.61 -15.42
CA TYR A 23 31.34 8.48 -14.64
C TYR A 23 31.78 7.02 -14.54
N ARG A 24 30.82 6.08 -14.43
CA ARG A 24 31.09 4.64 -14.36
C ARG A 24 31.48 4.00 -15.70
N GLN A 25 31.14 4.61 -16.84
CA GLN A 25 31.27 3.96 -18.16
C GLN A 25 32.45 4.44 -19.02
N GLN A 26 33.25 5.40 -18.55
CA GLN A 26 34.55 5.89 -19.05
C GLN A 26 34.84 5.77 -20.56
N THR A 27 33.84 6.07 -21.41
CA THR A 27 33.97 6.06 -22.87
C THR A 27 33.48 7.40 -23.44
N THR A 28 34.34 8.09 -24.17
CA THR A 28 34.10 9.45 -24.69
C THR A 28 32.91 9.54 -25.66
N LYS A 29 32.58 8.44 -26.35
CA LYS A 29 31.43 8.37 -27.26
C LYS A 29 30.07 8.42 -26.55
N ALA A 30 29.97 7.80 -25.36
CA ALA A 30 28.73 7.80 -24.56
C ALA A 30 28.44 9.20 -23.99
N ILE A 31 29.49 9.93 -23.60
CA ILE A 31 29.38 11.30 -23.09
C ILE A 31 28.88 12.25 -24.18
N LEU A 32 29.43 12.18 -25.39
CA LEU A 32 28.99 13.01 -26.53
C LEU A 32 27.52 12.73 -26.92
N ALA A 33 27.12 11.45 -26.94
CA ALA A 33 25.73 11.08 -27.20
C ALA A 33 24.80 11.61 -26.11
N TYR A 34 25.20 11.51 -24.83
CA TYR A 34 24.41 12.02 -23.72
C TYR A 34 24.24 13.54 -23.75
N ILE A 35 25.33 14.29 -24.00
CA ILE A 35 25.28 15.76 -24.12
C ILE A 35 24.36 16.17 -25.28
N SER A 36 24.40 15.45 -26.41
CA SER A 36 23.49 15.72 -27.53
C SER A 36 22.01 15.48 -27.18
N LEU A 37 21.72 14.43 -26.41
CA LEU A 37 20.37 14.11 -25.96
C LEU A 37 19.84 15.14 -24.97
N LEU A 38 20.70 15.61 -24.06
CA LEU A 38 20.41 16.68 -23.10
C LEU A 38 20.11 18.00 -23.80
N PHE A 39 20.86 18.32 -24.86
CA PHE A 39 20.63 19.52 -25.66
C PHE A 39 19.29 19.45 -26.40
N ILE A 40 18.96 18.30 -27.01
CA ILE A 40 17.66 18.07 -27.65
C ILE A 40 16.52 18.19 -26.63
N TYR A 41 16.69 17.63 -25.43
CA TYR A 41 15.70 17.72 -24.35
C TYR A 41 15.50 19.18 -23.88
N MET A 42 16.59 19.95 -23.74
CA MET A 42 16.51 21.38 -23.39
C MET A 42 15.82 22.21 -24.47
N LEU A 43 16.09 21.93 -25.76
CA LEU A 43 15.39 22.54 -26.89
C LEU A 43 13.89 22.19 -26.91
N TYR A 44 13.55 20.94 -26.59
CA TYR A 44 12.17 20.49 -26.49
C TYR A 44 11.41 21.17 -25.34
N ILE A 45 12.04 21.33 -24.18
CA ILE A 45 11.48 22.07 -23.04
C ILE A 45 11.24 23.55 -23.40
N LEU A 46 12.20 24.19 -24.08
CA LEU A 46 12.08 25.58 -24.58
C LEU A 46 10.99 25.72 -25.64
N LEU A 47 10.79 24.70 -26.49
CA LEU A 47 9.71 24.64 -27.46
C LEU A 47 8.35 24.51 -26.77
N ILE A 48 8.22 23.61 -25.78
CA ILE A 48 6.99 23.44 -25.00
C ILE A 48 6.66 24.69 -24.19
N SER A 49 7.65 25.34 -23.56
CA SER A 49 7.41 26.58 -22.81
C SER A 49 6.97 27.72 -23.74
N SER A 50 7.51 27.78 -24.96
CA SER A 50 7.05 28.73 -25.99
C SER A 50 5.65 28.40 -26.51
N LEU A 51 5.29 27.11 -26.61
CA LEU A 51 3.94 26.66 -27.00
C LEU A 51 2.89 26.95 -25.92
N MET A 52 3.26 26.79 -24.65
CA MET A 52 2.41 27.04 -23.48
C MET A 52 2.01 28.52 -23.32
N ILE A 53 2.79 29.46 -23.87
CA ILE A 53 2.46 30.91 -23.83
C ILE A 53 1.33 31.26 -24.79
N HIS A 54 1.11 30.46 -25.84
CA HIS A 54 0.22 30.84 -26.94
C HIS A 54 -1.16 30.16 -26.97
N SER A 55 -1.38 29.15 -26.12
CA SER A 55 -2.62 28.38 -26.13
C SER A 55 -3.18 28.22 -24.71
N ASP A 56 -4.24 28.95 -24.41
CA ASP A 56 -5.10 28.67 -23.25
C ASP A 56 -5.69 27.26 -23.39
N PHE A 57 -5.02 26.24 -22.82
CA PHE A 57 -5.51 24.86 -22.74
C PHE A 57 -6.03 24.55 -21.32
N PRO A 58 -7.33 24.76 -21.05
CA PRO A 58 -7.93 24.47 -19.74
C PRO A 58 -7.96 22.98 -19.37
N GLU A 59 -7.91 22.04 -20.33
CA GLU A 59 -7.96 20.59 -20.04
C GLU A 59 -6.64 20.01 -19.50
N ILE A 60 -5.48 20.54 -19.91
CA ILE A 60 -4.17 20.08 -19.40
C ILE A 60 -3.93 20.62 -17.99
N PHE A 61 -4.41 21.84 -17.71
CA PHE A 61 -4.38 22.42 -16.36
C PHE A 61 -5.15 21.57 -15.34
N PHE A 62 -6.26 20.94 -15.75
CA PHE A 62 -7.02 20.03 -14.90
C PHE A 62 -6.26 18.74 -14.54
N LEU A 63 -5.49 18.18 -15.48
CA LEU A 63 -4.62 17.02 -15.23
C LEU A 63 -3.38 17.36 -14.40
N LEU A 64 -2.94 18.62 -14.42
CA LEU A 64 -1.79 19.14 -13.69
C LEU A 64 -2.17 19.94 -12.43
N SER A 65 -3.43 19.84 -12.00
CA SER A 65 -3.92 20.49 -10.80
C SER A 65 -3.33 19.78 -9.59
N ALA A 66 -2.33 20.38 -8.95
CA ALA A 66 -1.97 19.96 -7.60
C ALA A 66 -3.22 20.11 -6.72
N LEU A 67 -3.60 19.05 -6.01
CA LEU A 67 -4.69 19.12 -5.03
C LEU A 67 -4.41 20.28 -4.06
N SER A 68 -5.44 21.04 -3.73
CA SER A 68 -5.35 22.01 -2.64
C SER A 68 -5.07 21.31 -1.32
N ASP A 69 -4.44 22.01 -0.37
CA ASP A 69 -4.16 21.46 0.97
C ASP A 69 -5.42 20.91 1.63
N MET A 70 -6.57 21.56 1.42
CA MET A 70 -7.87 21.10 1.93
C MET A 70 -8.32 19.79 1.28
N GLU A 71 -8.12 19.62 -0.03
CA GLU A 71 -8.44 18.36 -0.71
C GLU A 71 -7.49 17.24 -0.26
N ILE A 72 -6.19 17.53 -0.07
CA ILE A 72 -5.22 16.55 0.45
C ILE A 72 -5.63 16.10 1.85
N ILE A 73 -5.99 17.04 2.73
CA ILE A 73 -6.45 16.74 4.09
C ILE A 73 -7.74 15.92 4.04
N ALA A 74 -8.72 16.32 3.22
CA ALA A 74 -9.99 15.62 3.09
C ALA A 74 -9.78 14.17 2.61
N GLN A 75 -8.97 13.96 1.57
CA GLN A 75 -8.65 12.62 1.07
C GLN A 75 -7.90 11.79 2.12
N SER A 76 -6.97 12.39 2.86
CA SER A 76 -6.24 11.71 3.94
C SER A 76 -7.18 11.22 5.05
N ILE A 77 -8.13 12.05 5.46
CA ILE A 77 -9.14 11.67 6.47
C ILE A 77 -10.00 10.52 5.97
N ILE A 78 -10.40 10.52 4.69
CA ILE A 78 -11.18 9.42 4.09
C ILE A 78 -10.39 8.11 4.13
N PHE A 79 -9.11 8.11 3.74
CA PHE A 79 -8.29 6.91 3.79
C PHE A 79 -8.08 6.37 5.21
N ILE A 80 -7.85 7.25 6.18
CA ILE A 80 -7.69 6.87 7.59
C ILE A 80 -8.99 6.28 8.13
N SER A 81 -10.12 6.95 7.89
CA SER A 81 -11.44 6.50 8.37
C SER A 81 -11.83 5.16 7.76
N ALA A 82 -11.68 5.00 6.43
CA ALA A 82 -11.99 3.76 5.74
C ALA A 82 -11.10 2.58 6.22
N GLY A 83 -9.81 2.85 6.46
CA GLY A 83 -8.88 1.86 6.99
C GLY A 83 -9.16 1.48 8.44
N TYR A 84 -9.52 2.46 9.28
CA TYR A 84 -9.80 2.26 10.71
C TYR A 84 -11.05 1.41 10.93
N ASP A 85 -12.20 1.85 10.43
CA ASP A 85 -13.50 1.25 10.75
C ASP A 85 -13.62 -0.22 10.29
N SER A 86 -13.11 -0.51 9.10
CA SER A 86 -13.11 -1.87 8.55
C SER A 86 -12.12 -2.80 9.26
N THR A 87 -10.91 -2.33 9.56
CA THR A 87 -9.87 -3.14 10.21
C THR A 87 -10.19 -3.40 11.68
N SER A 88 -10.66 -2.38 12.42
CA SER A 88 -11.04 -2.53 13.83
C SER A 88 -12.19 -3.53 13.98
N SER A 89 -13.27 -3.35 13.22
CA SER A 89 -14.41 -4.25 13.25
C SER A 89 -14.01 -5.69 12.89
N THR A 90 -13.16 -5.87 11.87
CA THR A 90 -12.68 -7.20 11.47
C THR A 90 -11.85 -7.84 12.57
N LEU A 91 -10.95 -7.09 13.21
CA LEU A 91 -10.16 -7.58 14.34
C LEU A 91 -11.04 -7.94 15.53
N ASP A 92 -12.01 -7.10 15.88
CA ASP A 92 -12.95 -7.37 16.97
C ASP A 92 -13.73 -8.66 16.73
N PHE A 93 -14.25 -8.86 15.51
CA PHE A 93 -14.91 -10.10 15.12
C PHE A 93 -13.96 -11.30 15.14
N ALA A 94 -12.72 -11.14 14.65
CA ALA A 94 -11.73 -12.22 14.67
C ALA A 94 -11.40 -12.62 16.12
N LEU A 95 -11.19 -11.66 17.01
CA LEU A 95 -10.92 -11.89 18.43
C LEU A 95 -12.12 -12.53 19.13
N TYR A 96 -13.35 -12.09 18.82
CA TYR A 96 -14.58 -12.73 19.31
C TYR A 96 -14.68 -14.19 18.88
N LEU A 97 -14.40 -14.49 17.60
CA LEU A 97 -14.41 -15.86 17.08
C LEU A 97 -13.34 -16.73 17.75
N LEU A 98 -12.14 -16.18 17.96
CA LEU A 98 -11.06 -16.88 18.67
C LEU A 98 -11.38 -17.12 20.15
N ALA A 99 -12.00 -16.15 20.83
CA ALA A 99 -12.43 -16.30 22.22
C ALA A 99 -13.51 -17.38 22.36
N THR A 100 -14.45 -17.45 21.41
CA THR A 100 -15.57 -18.40 21.42
C THR A 100 -15.22 -19.79 20.88
N HIS A 101 -14.05 -19.94 20.23
CA HIS A 101 -13.53 -21.21 19.70
C HIS A 101 -12.09 -21.48 20.21
N PRO A 102 -11.94 -21.92 21.49
CA PRO A 102 -10.63 -22.10 22.11
C PRO A 102 -9.72 -23.12 21.42
N ASP A 103 -10.30 -24.13 20.76
CA ASP A 103 -9.61 -25.15 19.97
C ASP A 103 -8.89 -24.52 18.77
N VAL A 104 -9.58 -23.64 18.04
CA VAL A 104 -9.01 -22.90 16.89
C VAL A 104 -7.94 -21.91 17.37
N GLN A 105 -8.21 -21.20 18.47
CA GLN A 105 -7.25 -20.25 19.06
C GLN A 105 -5.96 -20.95 19.48
N LYS A 106 -6.05 -22.11 20.14
CA LYS A 106 -4.87 -22.88 20.57
C LYS A 106 -4.07 -23.38 19.38
N LYS A 107 -4.72 -23.96 18.35
CA LYS A 107 -4.06 -24.38 17.12
C LYS A 107 -3.31 -23.21 16.45
N LEU A 108 -3.95 -22.04 16.39
CA LEU A 108 -3.33 -20.84 15.80
C LEU A 108 -2.13 -20.34 16.62
N GLN A 109 -2.20 -20.36 17.95
CA GLN A 109 -1.07 -20.03 18.82
C GLN A 109 0.11 -20.99 18.61
N GLU A 110 -0.16 -22.30 18.52
CA GLU A 110 0.86 -23.31 18.21
C GLU A 110 1.50 -23.08 16.83
N GLU A 111 0.69 -22.80 15.79
CA GLU A 111 1.19 -22.46 14.45
C GLU A 111 2.07 -21.20 14.46
N ILE A 112 1.65 -20.19 15.22
CA ILE A 112 2.42 -18.96 15.42
C ILE A 112 3.76 -19.32 16.07
N ASP A 113 3.77 -19.99 17.21
CA ASP A 113 5.00 -20.30 17.96
C ASP A 113 5.98 -21.16 17.16
N VAL A 114 5.49 -22.10 16.35
CA VAL A 114 6.32 -22.91 15.43
C VAL A 114 6.93 -22.06 14.32
N THR A 115 6.17 -21.12 13.75
CA THR A 115 6.64 -20.23 12.68
C THR A 115 7.51 -19.08 13.24
N LEU A 116 7.36 -18.76 14.53
CA LEU A 116 7.97 -17.65 15.27
C LEU A 116 8.79 -18.06 16.50
N PRO A 117 9.92 -18.76 16.32
CA PRO A 117 10.76 -19.09 17.46
C PRO A 117 11.35 -17.83 18.13
N ASN A 118 11.60 -16.75 17.37
CA ASN A 118 12.11 -15.48 17.88
C ASN A 118 11.08 -14.37 17.60
N LYS A 119 10.50 -13.80 18.67
CA LYS A 119 9.48 -12.73 18.64
C LYS A 119 9.73 -11.71 17.51
N VAL A 120 8.88 -11.79 16.48
CA VAL A 120 8.71 -10.91 15.30
C VAL A 120 9.79 -9.83 15.11
N THR A 121 10.88 -10.15 14.39
CA THR A 121 11.78 -9.17 13.77
C THR A 121 11.89 -9.45 12.26
N GLY A 122 11.04 -8.78 11.47
CA GLY A 122 11.04 -8.81 9.99
C GLY A 122 10.29 -9.99 9.38
N TRP A 123 9.26 -9.73 8.55
CA TRP A 123 8.29 -10.78 8.19
C TRP A 123 7.65 -10.77 6.81
N CYS A 124 7.59 -11.98 6.25
CA CYS A 124 6.56 -12.47 5.35
C CYS A 124 5.72 -13.52 6.10
N LEU A 125 4.59 -13.12 6.69
CA LEU A 125 3.67 -14.01 7.40
C LEU A 125 2.70 -14.66 6.40
N GLU A 126 2.93 -15.93 6.09
CA GLU A 126 2.03 -16.72 5.27
C GLU A 126 1.49 -17.90 6.08
N PHE A 127 0.22 -17.80 6.49
CA PHE A 127 -0.49 -18.86 7.22
C PHE A 127 -0.76 -20.09 6.32
N SER A 128 -0.96 -21.23 6.98
CA SER A 128 -1.19 -22.57 6.41
C SER A 128 -1.95 -22.60 5.08
N LYS A 129 -1.42 -23.36 4.12
CA LYS A 129 -1.95 -23.52 2.75
C LYS A 129 -3.24 -24.35 2.67
N GLU A 130 -3.69 -24.91 3.79
CA GLU A 130 -4.62 -26.05 3.85
C GLU A 130 -6.04 -25.76 3.29
N ASN A 131 -6.37 -24.51 2.95
CA ASN A 131 -7.68 -24.16 2.36
C ASN A 131 -7.64 -23.11 1.24
N LYS A 132 -6.46 -22.70 0.74
CA LYS A 132 -6.36 -21.60 -0.25
C LYS A 132 -6.98 -21.93 -1.62
N GLY A 133 -7.16 -23.21 -1.95
CA GLY A 133 -7.65 -23.66 -3.26
C GLY A 133 -9.04 -24.29 -3.26
N SER A 134 -9.68 -24.46 -2.10
CA SER A 134 -10.97 -25.13 -1.96
C SER A 134 -12.17 -24.18 -2.05
N ILE A 135 -11.92 -22.88 -1.85
CA ILE A 135 -12.95 -21.84 -1.89
C ILE A 135 -13.01 -21.29 -3.32
N ASP A 136 -14.20 -21.33 -3.93
CA ASP A 136 -14.41 -20.69 -5.22
C ASP A 136 -14.08 -19.17 -5.12
N PRO A 137 -13.25 -18.62 -6.02
CA PRO A 137 -12.79 -17.23 -5.94
C PRO A 137 -13.92 -16.18 -5.92
N TYR A 138 -15.13 -16.53 -6.38
CA TYR A 138 -16.27 -15.62 -6.41
C TYR A 138 -17.18 -15.73 -5.18
N VAL A 139 -16.89 -16.66 -4.25
CA VAL A 139 -17.65 -16.82 -2.99
C VAL A 139 -17.11 -15.92 -1.88
N TYR A 140 -15.79 -15.65 -1.87
CA TYR A 140 -15.15 -14.87 -0.81
C TYR A 140 -14.40 -13.65 -1.37
N LEU A 141 -15.08 -12.50 -1.40
CA LEU A 141 -14.57 -11.24 -1.96
C LEU A 141 -14.55 -10.09 -0.92
N PRO A 142 -13.90 -10.25 0.25
CA PRO A 142 -13.91 -9.24 1.31
C PRO A 142 -13.28 -7.90 0.91
N PHE A 143 -12.41 -7.90 -0.11
CA PHE A 143 -11.75 -6.72 -0.65
C PHE A 143 -12.26 -6.35 -2.05
N GLY A 144 -13.34 -6.98 -2.50
CA GLY A 144 -13.83 -6.86 -3.88
C GLY A 144 -12.88 -7.46 -4.92
N ASN A 145 -13.23 -7.30 -6.19
CA ASN A 145 -12.42 -7.72 -7.34
C ASN A 145 -12.52 -6.68 -8.47
N GLY A 146 -11.56 -6.68 -9.40
CA GLY A 146 -11.54 -5.77 -10.56
C GLY A 146 -10.95 -4.38 -10.28
N PRO A 147 -11.20 -3.39 -11.17
CA PRO A 147 -10.55 -2.07 -11.12
C PRO A 147 -11.00 -1.18 -9.94
N LYS A 148 -12.02 -1.62 -9.19
CA LYS A 148 -12.52 -0.98 -7.97
C LYS A 148 -12.30 -1.86 -6.73
N ASN A 149 -11.33 -2.79 -6.79
CA ASN A 149 -10.93 -3.54 -5.60
C ASN A 149 -10.37 -2.60 -4.52
N CYS A 150 -10.35 -3.08 -3.29
CA CYS A 150 -9.86 -2.31 -2.16
C CYS A 150 -8.37 -1.98 -2.36
N ILE A 151 -8.08 -0.69 -2.57
CA ILE A 151 -6.71 -0.17 -2.67
C ILE A 151 -5.90 -0.44 -1.39
N GLY A 152 -6.58 -0.51 -0.24
CA GLY A 152 -5.99 -0.79 1.08
C GLY A 152 -5.76 -2.26 1.39
N MET A 153 -6.09 -3.21 0.50
CA MET A 153 -6.03 -4.66 0.79
C MET A 153 -4.69 -5.10 1.40
N ARG A 154 -3.57 -4.65 0.81
CA ARG A 154 -2.23 -5.04 1.27
C ARG A 154 -1.94 -4.53 2.68
N VAL A 155 -2.29 -3.27 2.95
CA VAL A 155 -2.10 -2.62 4.25
C VAL A 155 -3.00 -3.28 5.31
N ALA A 156 -4.27 -3.53 4.96
CA ALA A 156 -5.23 -4.17 5.85
C ALA A 156 -4.78 -5.57 6.26
N LEU A 157 -4.41 -6.42 5.29
CA LEU A 157 -3.91 -7.78 5.58
C LEU A 157 -2.62 -7.75 6.39
N MET A 158 -1.70 -6.84 6.10
CA MET A 158 -0.45 -6.70 6.86
C MET A 158 -0.72 -6.31 8.31
N ASN A 159 -1.53 -5.25 8.52
CA ASN A 159 -1.85 -4.75 9.85
C ASN A 159 -2.63 -5.78 10.67
N MET A 160 -3.64 -6.44 10.08
CA MET A 160 -4.42 -7.45 10.78
C MET A 160 -3.58 -8.65 11.21
N LYS A 161 -2.74 -9.18 10.32
CA LYS A 161 -1.85 -10.30 10.63
C LYS A 161 -0.87 -9.92 11.74
N LEU A 162 -0.23 -8.75 11.63
CA LEU A 162 0.72 -8.29 12.63
C LEU A 162 0.04 -8.10 13.99
N ALA A 163 -1.13 -7.46 14.01
CA ALA A 163 -1.91 -7.24 15.23
C ALA A 163 -2.30 -8.57 15.88
N LEU A 164 -2.93 -9.48 15.13
CA LEU A 164 -3.38 -10.78 15.65
C LEU A 164 -2.22 -11.62 16.17
N THR A 165 -1.13 -11.73 15.39
CA THR A 165 0.04 -12.49 15.82
C THR A 165 0.65 -11.91 17.08
N LYS A 166 0.86 -10.59 17.14
CA LYS A 166 1.45 -9.95 18.32
C LYS A 166 0.59 -10.12 19.55
N VAL A 167 -0.72 -10.02 19.39
CA VAL A 167 -1.69 -10.20 20.46
C VAL A 167 -1.70 -11.66 20.94
N LEU A 168 -1.82 -12.62 20.03
CA LEU A 168 -1.90 -14.06 20.38
C LEU A 168 -0.62 -14.63 20.97
N GLN A 169 0.54 -14.06 20.68
CA GLN A 169 1.82 -14.41 21.33
C GLN A 169 1.88 -14.02 22.81
N ASN A 170 1.04 -13.08 23.26
CA ASN A 170 1.13 -12.53 24.61
C ASN A 170 -0.17 -12.70 25.41
N PHE A 171 -1.28 -13.01 24.75
CA PHE A 171 -2.60 -13.08 25.36
C PHE A 171 -3.40 -14.27 24.83
N THR A 172 -4.26 -14.81 25.69
CA THR A 172 -5.28 -15.82 25.36
C THR A 172 -6.64 -15.26 25.74
N PHE A 173 -7.59 -15.29 24.80
CA PHE A 173 -8.93 -14.74 24.96
C PHE A 173 -9.92 -15.78 25.49
N GLN A 174 -10.83 -15.30 26.34
CA GLN A 174 -11.96 -16.08 26.86
C GLN A 174 -13.21 -15.20 26.87
N PRO A 175 -14.40 -15.77 26.64
CA PRO A 175 -15.65 -15.03 26.71
C PRO A 175 -15.98 -14.67 28.16
N CYS A 176 -16.52 -13.47 28.39
CA CYS A 176 -17.05 -13.06 29.70
C CYS A 176 -18.54 -13.41 29.83
N LYS A 177 -19.12 -13.27 31.02
CA LYS A 177 -20.53 -13.62 31.30
C LYS A 177 -21.51 -12.81 30.46
N GLU A 178 -21.12 -11.60 30.07
CA GLU A 178 -21.89 -10.66 29.26
C GLU A 178 -21.76 -10.94 27.76
N THR A 179 -20.82 -11.80 27.35
CA THR A 179 -20.60 -12.14 25.94
C THR A 179 -21.77 -12.98 25.43
N GLN A 180 -22.54 -12.43 24.48
CA GLN A 180 -23.58 -13.20 23.80
C GLN A 180 -22.93 -14.20 22.83
N VAL A 181 -22.75 -15.44 23.29
CA VAL A 181 -22.32 -16.54 22.43
C VAL A 181 -23.54 -17.01 21.65
N ARG A 182 -23.62 -16.65 20.37
CA ARG A 182 -24.70 -17.16 19.51
C ARG A 182 -24.50 -18.66 19.37
N GLY A 183 -25.45 -19.46 19.86
CA GLY A 183 -25.41 -20.91 19.74
C GLY A 183 -25.23 -21.33 18.27
N LYS A 184 -24.59 -22.49 18.05
CA LYS A 184 -24.21 -23.03 16.73
C LYS A 184 -25.25 -22.66 15.65
N LEU A 185 -24.82 -21.89 14.65
CA LEU A 185 -25.59 -21.74 13.42
C LEU A 185 -25.74 -23.15 12.82
N SER A 186 -26.94 -23.71 12.94
CA SER A 186 -27.37 -24.82 12.09
C SER A 186 -27.56 -24.22 10.70
N LEU A 187 -26.51 -24.26 9.90
CA LEU A 187 -26.60 -24.11 8.45
C LEU A 187 -27.00 -25.46 7.85
#